data_AF-A0A2V6CJ53-F1
#
_entry.id   AF-A0A2V6CJ53-F1
#
_cell.length_a   1.000
_cell.length_b   1.000
_cell.length_c   1.000
_cell.angle_alpha   90.00
_cell.angle_beta   90.00
_cell.angle_gamma   90.00
#
_symmetry.space_group_name_H-M   'P 1'
#
loop_
_entity.id
_entity.type
_entity.pdbx_description
1 polymer ?
#
loop_
_entity_poly.entity_id
_entity_poly.type
_entity_poly.pdbx_seq_one_letter_code
_entity_poly.pdbx_strand_id
1 'polypeptide(L)'
;MSLDQDAAVIRSAARAIEGPGEYNPLVELAGAAQCVLIGEASHGTHEFYATRAHLTRRLIVDKGFRAVALEADWPDTFRVHRVVTGREYADTAEEALRDFRRFPAWMWRNTVMADFVAWLREWNRHNQNAAGIYGLDLYSMHRSIESVLDYLEKNDPVAARRARDRYGCFEHFSVEPQLYGHATVIRGKEPCEDEVVEQLLEMRRKYRELISRDGRVAKEEFFSAEQNARLVMNAERYYRAMFHGRDESWNLRDSHMFETLNELFAHLDSGNAKIVIWAHNSHLGDARATEMSARGELNVGQLVRERFGRRAYGIGFSTYSGTVTAASDWGGPAERKRVRPGLRGSYEELFHATGIPAFWLSLAEQDESTALLMNERLQRAIGVI
;
A
#
# COMPACT_ATOMS: atom_id res chain seq x y z
N MET A 1 -13.26 -0.55 -34.87
CA MET A 1 -12.55 -1.57 -35.67
C MET A 1 -12.93 -2.95 -35.12
N SER A 2 -12.61 -4.04 -35.81
CA SER A 2 -12.82 -5.38 -35.24
C SER A 2 -11.82 -5.65 -34.11
N LEU A 3 -12.14 -6.58 -33.20
CA LEU A 3 -11.23 -6.98 -32.12
C LEU A 3 -9.85 -7.41 -32.66
N ASP A 4 -9.81 -8.11 -33.79
CA ASP A 4 -8.57 -8.57 -34.41
C ASP A 4 -7.70 -7.42 -34.94
N GLN A 5 -8.33 -6.36 -35.46
CA GLN A 5 -7.62 -5.15 -35.91
C GLN A 5 -7.05 -4.39 -34.71
N ASP A 6 -7.87 -4.17 -33.68
CA ASP A 6 -7.41 -3.55 -32.42
C ASP A 6 -6.24 -4.34 -31.82
N ALA A 7 -6.37 -5.67 -31.77
CA ALA A 7 -5.35 -6.55 -31.22
C ALA A 7 -4.05 -6.55 -32.03
N ALA A 8 -4.11 -6.37 -33.36
CA ALA A 8 -2.92 -6.24 -34.20
C ALA A 8 -2.12 -4.96 -33.87
N VAL A 9 -2.82 -3.83 -33.65
CA VAL A 9 -2.20 -2.56 -33.21
C VAL A 9 -1.51 -2.76 -31.86
N ILE A 10 -2.20 -3.35 -30.88
CA ILE A 10 -1.59 -3.63 -29.57
C ILE A 10 -0.40 -4.58 -29.69
N ARG A 11 -0.51 -5.64 -30.50
CA ARG A 11 0.56 -6.61 -30.73
C ARG A 11 1.83 -5.96 -31.28
N SER A 12 1.71 -4.95 -32.15
CA SER A 12 2.89 -4.23 -32.67
C SER A 12 3.62 -3.37 -31.65
N ALA A 13 2.94 -2.90 -30.61
CA ALA A 13 3.52 -2.09 -29.53
C ALA A 13 3.93 -2.91 -28.29
N ALA A 14 3.41 -4.14 -28.17
CA ALA A 14 3.64 -5.03 -27.05
C ALA A 14 5.10 -5.49 -26.94
N ARG A 15 5.66 -5.38 -25.74
CA ARG A 15 7.00 -5.88 -25.41
C ARG A 15 6.85 -7.20 -24.65
N ALA A 16 7.07 -8.31 -25.35
CA ALA A 16 6.91 -9.66 -24.80
C ALA A 16 7.82 -9.88 -23.58
N ILE A 17 7.33 -10.64 -22.60
CA ILE A 17 8.07 -11.01 -21.40
C ILE A 17 8.37 -12.51 -21.47
N GLU A 18 9.58 -12.83 -21.90
CA GLU A 18 10.09 -14.21 -21.98
C GLU A 18 10.99 -14.56 -20.79
N GLY A 19 11.48 -13.54 -20.08
CA GLY A 19 12.30 -13.69 -18.89
C GLY A 19 12.46 -12.38 -18.10
N PRO A 20 13.43 -12.36 -17.15
CA PRO A 20 13.69 -11.18 -16.33
C PRO A 20 14.35 -10.01 -17.08
N GLY A 21 15.03 -10.26 -18.20
CA GLY A 21 15.77 -9.22 -18.94
C GLY A 21 14.85 -8.22 -19.65
N GLU A 22 13.65 -8.67 -20.00
CA GLU A 22 12.62 -7.94 -20.74
C GLU A 22 12.00 -6.82 -19.89
N TYR A 23 12.24 -6.81 -18.57
CA TYR A 23 11.90 -5.73 -17.67
C TYR A 23 12.94 -4.60 -17.62
N ASN A 24 14.15 -4.77 -18.19
CA ASN A 24 15.20 -3.76 -18.13
C ASN A 24 14.73 -2.38 -18.63
N PRO A 25 14.06 -2.24 -19.81
CA PRO A 25 13.62 -0.93 -20.27
C PRO A 25 12.53 -0.34 -19.36
N LEU A 26 11.68 -1.18 -18.76
CA LEU A 26 10.68 -0.73 -17.80
C LEU A 26 11.34 -0.19 -16.51
N VAL A 27 12.37 -0.86 -16.01
CA VAL A 27 13.17 -0.40 -14.85
C VAL A 27 13.89 0.91 -15.16
N GLU A 28 14.40 1.10 -16.39
CA GLU A 28 14.99 2.38 -16.80
C GLU A 28 13.97 3.52 -16.79
N LEU A 29 12.79 3.29 -17.38
CA LEU A 29 11.71 4.28 -17.42
C LEU A 29 11.19 4.63 -16.03
N ALA A 30 10.82 3.61 -15.24
CA ALA A 30 10.33 3.80 -13.87
C ALA A 30 11.42 4.38 -12.95
N GLY A 31 12.67 3.99 -13.20
CA GLY A 31 13.84 4.39 -12.42
C GLY A 31 14.14 5.89 -12.45
N ALA A 32 13.64 6.63 -13.45
CA ALA A 32 13.78 8.10 -13.48
C ALA A 32 12.84 8.82 -12.49
N ALA A 33 11.75 8.17 -12.08
CA ALA A 33 10.76 8.74 -11.17
C ALA A 33 11.24 8.70 -9.71
N GLN A 34 10.73 9.62 -8.91
CA GLN A 34 10.94 9.62 -7.46
C GLN A 34 9.93 8.68 -6.76
N CYS A 35 8.73 8.54 -7.31
CA CYS A 35 7.69 7.67 -6.78
C CYS A 35 7.25 6.68 -7.87
N VAL A 36 7.40 5.39 -7.61
CA VAL A 36 6.95 4.33 -8.53
C VAL A 36 5.79 3.58 -7.89
N LEU A 37 4.62 3.63 -8.52
CA LEU A 37 3.41 2.97 -8.05
C LEU A 37 3.25 1.65 -8.82
N ILE A 38 3.36 0.52 -8.13
CA ILE A 38 3.25 -0.81 -8.73
C ILE A 38 1.96 -1.49 -8.25
N GLY A 39 0.99 -1.52 -9.14
CA GLY A 39 -0.35 -2.06 -8.92
C GLY A 39 -0.41 -3.59 -8.87
N GLU A 40 -1.63 -4.08 -8.72
CA GLU A 40 -2.02 -5.46 -9.01
C GLU A 40 -3.52 -5.49 -9.36
N ALA A 41 -3.95 -6.43 -10.21
CA ALA A 41 -5.36 -6.62 -10.54
C ALA A 41 -6.09 -7.61 -9.60
N SER A 42 -5.33 -8.26 -8.71
CA SER A 42 -5.84 -9.14 -7.67
C SER A 42 -4.87 -9.21 -6.49
N HIS A 43 -5.36 -9.43 -5.27
CA HIS A 43 -4.51 -9.56 -4.08
C HIS A 43 -3.91 -10.97 -3.88
N GLY A 44 -4.22 -11.94 -4.74
CA GLY A 44 -3.94 -13.36 -4.52
C GLY A 44 -3.27 -14.08 -5.69
N THR A 45 -2.68 -13.35 -6.63
CA THR A 45 -2.01 -13.93 -7.82
C THR A 45 -0.50 -13.89 -7.65
N HIS A 46 0.14 -15.07 -7.66
CA HIS A 46 1.58 -15.24 -7.44
C HIS A 46 2.43 -14.38 -8.39
N GLU A 47 2.08 -14.37 -9.68
CA GLU A 47 2.82 -13.67 -10.73
C GLU A 47 2.85 -12.15 -10.48
N PHE A 48 1.80 -11.58 -9.90
CA PHE A 48 1.78 -10.15 -9.55
C PHE A 48 2.79 -9.84 -8.44
N TYR A 49 2.81 -10.64 -7.36
CA TYR A 49 3.84 -10.50 -6.32
C TYR A 49 5.24 -10.72 -6.87
N ALA A 50 5.45 -11.75 -7.69
CA ALA A 50 6.77 -12.08 -8.23
C ALA A 50 7.32 -10.95 -9.10
N THR A 51 6.50 -10.37 -9.98
CA THR A 51 6.90 -9.24 -10.80
C THR A 51 7.10 -7.97 -9.96
N ARG A 52 6.22 -7.66 -9.01
CA ARG A 52 6.40 -6.55 -8.06
C ARG A 52 7.73 -6.65 -7.33
N ALA A 53 8.03 -7.82 -6.77
CA ALA A 53 9.28 -8.12 -6.08
C ALA A 53 10.48 -7.95 -7.03
N HIS A 54 10.44 -8.54 -8.22
CA HIS A 54 11.52 -8.44 -9.20
C HIS A 54 11.84 -6.98 -9.58
N LEU A 55 10.82 -6.21 -9.99
CA LEU A 55 10.98 -4.80 -10.36
C LEU A 55 11.52 -3.99 -9.18
N THR A 56 11.00 -4.22 -7.98
CA THR A 56 11.42 -3.48 -6.78
C THR A 56 12.85 -3.80 -6.39
N ARG A 57 13.29 -5.07 -6.51
CA ARG A 57 14.70 -5.44 -6.31
C ARG A 57 15.61 -4.63 -7.24
N ARG A 58 15.26 -4.56 -8.53
CA ARG A 58 15.99 -3.80 -9.54
C ARG A 58 15.96 -2.30 -9.29
N LEU A 59 14.82 -1.74 -8.88
CA LEU A 59 14.71 -0.33 -8.52
C LEU A 59 15.56 0.02 -7.28
N ILE A 60 15.64 -0.86 -6.28
CA ILE A 60 16.52 -0.67 -5.12
C ILE A 60 17.99 -0.73 -5.54
N VAL A 61 18.40 -1.81 -6.22
CA VAL A 61 19.82 -2.04 -6.57
C VAL A 61 20.32 -1.04 -7.61
N ASP A 62 19.58 -0.86 -8.70
CA ASP A 62 20.07 -0.14 -9.88
C ASP A 62 19.71 1.35 -9.83
N LYS A 63 18.64 1.72 -9.12
CA LYS A 63 18.04 3.07 -9.16
C LYS A 63 17.98 3.76 -7.80
N GLY A 64 18.53 3.13 -6.76
CA GLY A 64 18.71 3.72 -5.43
C GLY A 64 17.41 3.96 -4.67
N PHE A 65 16.35 3.20 -4.93
CA PHE A 65 15.12 3.28 -4.13
C PHE A 65 15.38 2.88 -2.68
N ARG A 66 14.76 3.60 -1.74
CA ARG A 66 15.08 3.58 -0.30
C ARG A 66 13.95 3.04 0.55
N ALA A 67 12.75 2.95 0.00
CA ALA A 67 11.60 2.45 0.71
C ALA A 67 10.63 1.73 -0.22
N VAL A 68 9.96 0.74 0.35
CA VAL A 68 8.79 0.08 -0.23
C VAL A 68 7.62 0.32 0.72
N ALA A 69 6.63 1.08 0.28
CA ALA A 69 5.42 1.38 1.01
C ALA A 69 4.29 0.46 0.53
N LEU A 70 3.64 -0.25 1.45
CA LEU A 70 2.65 -1.28 1.15
C LEU A 70 1.25 -0.80 1.56
N GLU A 71 0.22 -1.23 0.83
CA GLU A 71 -1.19 -1.21 1.26
C GLU A 71 -1.40 -2.20 2.43
N ALA A 72 -0.79 -1.86 3.55
CA ALA A 72 -0.67 -2.73 4.70
C ALA A 72 -0.65 -1.92 5.99
N ASP A 73 -0.97 -2.61 7.08
CA ASP A 73 -1.02 -2.05 8.41
C ASP A 73 0.38 -1.56 8.87
N TRP A 74 0.44 -0.37 9.46
CA TRP A 74 1.69 0.25 9.88
C TRP A 74 2.45 -0.55 10.95
N PRO A 75 1.84 -1.01 12.06
CA PRO A 75 2.54 -1.81 13.07
C PRO A 75 3.20 -3.07 12.49
N ASP A 76 2.47 -3.79 11.64
CA ASP A 76 2.90 -5.09 11.09
C ASP A 76 4.08 -4.91 10.14
N THR A 77 3.99 -3.92 9.25
CA THR A 77 5.09 -3.55 8.35
C THR A 77 6.29 -2.98 9.10
N PHE A 78 6.08 -2.22 10.17
CA PHE A 78 7.18 -1.67 10.95
C PHE A 78 7.96 -2.74 11.72
N ARG A 79 7.33 -3.86 12.08
CA ARG A 79 8.07 -5.03 12.56
C ARG A 79 8.97 -5.61 11.47
N VAL A 80 8.45 -5.81 10.26
CA VAL A 80 9.26 -6.26 9.11
C VAL A 80 10.40 -5.28 8.83
N HIS A 81 10.12 -3.98 8.91
CA HIS A 81 11.09 -2.91 8.78
C HIS A 81 12.28 -3.11 9.74
N ARG A 82 12.01 -3.31 11.04
CA ARG A 82 13.06 -3.53 12.04
C ARG A 82 13.90 -4.76 11.69
N VAL A 83 13.28 -5.84 11.23
CA VAL A 83 14.00 -7.06 10.82
C VAL A 83 14.90 -6.82 9.62
N VAL A 84 14.39 -6.22 8.53
CA VAL A 84 15.18 -6.01 7.31
C VAL A 84 16.29 -4.98 7.49
N THR A 85 16.16 -4.07 8.47
CA THR A 85 17.19 -3.07 8.81
C THR A 85 18.12 -3.51 9.94
N GLY A 86 18.01 -4.76 10.41
CA GLY A 86 18.89 -5.33 11.43
C GLY A 86 18.67 -4.81 12.86
N ARG A 87 17.51 -4.20 13.12
CA ARG A 87 17.13 -3.63 14.43
C ARG A 87 16.35 -4.59 15.33
N GLU A 88 15.76 -5.61 14.73
CA GLU A 88 15.10 -6.69 15.44
C GLU A 88 15.57 -8.00 14.84
N TYR A 89 15.73 -9.00 15.71
CA TYR A 89 16.08 -10.34 15.27
C TYR A 89 14.82 -11.14 14.93
N ALA A 90 14.90 -11.88 13.83
CA ALA A 90 13.98 -12.94 13.48
C ALA A 90 14.79 -14.09 12.89
N ASP A 91 14.43 -15.31 13.25
CA ASP A 91 15.07 -16.53 12.75
C ASP A 91 14.81 -16.69 11.25
N THR A 92 13.58 -16.41 10.81
CA THR A 92 13.17 -16.52 9.40
C THR A 92 12.39 -15.32 8.89
N ALA A 93 12.28 -15.18 7.56
CA ALA A 93 11.49 -14.11 6.96
C ALA A 93 9.98 -14.30 7.20
N GLU A 94 9.50 -15.54 7.25
CA GLU A 94 8.13 -15.87 7.63
C GLU A 94 7.83 -15.42 9.05
N GLU A 95 8.80 -15.56 9.96
CA GLU A 95 8.67 -15.05 11.31
C GLU A 95 8.48 -13.53 11.32
N ALA A 96 9.23 -12.79 10.50
CA ALA A 96 9.07 -11.34 10.36
C ALA A 96 7.65 -10.94 9.87
N LEU A 97 6.99 -11.81 9.10
CA LEU A 97 5.64 -11.59 8.56
C LEU A 97 4.51 -12.08 9.48
N ARG A 98 4.79 -12.74 10.63
CA ARG A 98 3.76 -13.33 11.51
C ARG A 98 2.74 -12.36 12.08
N ASP A 99 3.07 -11.08 12.08
CA ASP A 99 2.21 -10.03 12.65
C ASP A 99 1.08 -9.59 11.73
N PHE A 100 1.15 -9.90 10.43
CA PHE A 100 0.01 -9.83 9.52
C PHE A 100 -1.03 -10.91 9.86
N ARG A 101 -1.81 -10.66 10.90
CA ARG A 101 -2.82 -11.60 11.43
C ARG A 101 -4.22 -11.28 10.94
N ARG A 102 -4.48 -10.01 10.61
CA ARG A 102 -5.78 -9.54 10.15
C ARG A 102 -6.11 -10.16 8.80
N PHE A 103 -7.40 -10.41 8.59
CA PHE A 103 -7.89 -10.83 7.29
C PHE A 103 -7.63 -9.75 6.22
N PRO A 104 -7.17 -10.13 5.03
CA PRO A 104 -6.66 -11.45 4.65
C PRO A 104 -5.17 -11.64 4.98
N ALA A 105 -4.82 -12.68 5.74
CA ALA A 105 -3.42 -12.92 6.11
C ALA A 105 -2.51 -13.21 4.90
N TRP A 106 -3.03 -13.86 3.85
CA TRP A 106 -2.24 -14.30 2.69
C TRP A 106 -1.72 -13.16 1.80
N MET A 107 -2.31 -11.97 1.89
CA MET A 107 -1.92 -10.81 1.09
C MET A 107 -0.45 -10.46 1.34
N TRP A 108 -0.04 -10.41 2.61
CA TRP A 108 1.35 -10.12 2.97
C TRP A 108 2.12 -11.32 3.53
N ARG A 109 1.42 -12.42 3.88
CA ARG A 109 2.02 -13.70 4.31
C ARG A 109 1.95 -14.75 3.22
N ASN A 110 2.74 -14.56 2.19
CA ASN A 110 2.95 -15.53 1.13
C ASN A 110 4.45 -15.75 0.89
N THR A 111 4.78 -16.79 0.12
CA THR A 111 6.17 -17.20 -0.14
C THR A 111 6.97 -16.11 -0.85
N VAL A 112 6.35 -15.37 -1.78
CA VAL A 112 7.05 -14.29 -2.50
C VAL A 112 7.43 -13.15 -1.56
N MET A 113 6.55 -12.78 -0.63
CA MET A 113 6.85 -11.79 0.41
C MET A 113 7.96 -12.27 1.34
N ALA A 114 7.95 -13.54 1.76
CA ALA A 114 9.01 -14.12 2.57
C ALA A 114 10.37 -14.05 1.84
N ASP A 115 10.41 -14.45 0.56
CA ASP A 115 11.61 -14.37 -0.28
C ASP A 115 12.07 -12.92 -0.48
N PHE A 116 11.14 -11.98 -0.65
CA PHE A 116 11.47 -10.55 -0.78
C PHE A 116 12.06 -9.98 0.51
N VAL A 117 11.48 -10.30 1.68
CA VAL A 117 11.99 -9.88 2.99
C VAL A 117 13.36 -10.49 3.29
N ALA A 118 13.54 -11.79 3.01
CA ALA A 118 14.83 -12.46 3.17
C ALA A 118 15.91 -11.80 2.30
N TRP A 119 15.60 -11.57 1.02
CA TRP A 119 16.49 -10.88 0.10
C TRP A 119 16.83 -9.46 0.57
N LEU A 120 15.83 -8.68 1.00
CA LEU A 120 16.03 -7.28 1.40
C LEU A 120 16.90 -7.19 2.66
N ARG A 121 16.66 -8.06 3.64
CA ARG A 121 17.49 -8.19 4.84
C ARG A 121 18.94 -8.47 4.47
N GLU A 122 19.18 -9.42 3.57
CA GLU A 122 20.53 -9.79 3.16
C GLU A 122 21.22 -8.68 2.36
N TRP A 123 20.49 -8.03 1.47
CA TRP A 123 20.99 -6.87 0.72
C TRP A 123 21.36 -5.72 1.67
N ASN A 124 20.49 -5.40 2.63
CA ASN A 124 20.73 -4.34 3.61
C ASN A 124 21.96 -4.59 4.50
N ARG A 125 22.29 -5.85 4.83
CA ARG A 125 23.50 -6.19 5.60
C ARG A 125 24.79 -5.76 4.91
N HIS A 126 24.78 -5.65 3.59
CA HIS A 126 25.94 -5.30 2.76
C HIS A 126 25.93 -3.85 2.28
N ASN A 127 24.92 -3.06 2.65
CA ASN A 127 24.73 -1.71 2.12
C ASN A 127 24.50 -0.70 3.25
N GLN A 128 25.31 0.36 3.26
CA GLN A 128 25.19 1.43 4.26
C GLN A 128 23.86 2.20 4.14
N ASN A 129 23.37 2.30 2.92
CA ASN A 129 22.06 2.84 2.61
C ASN A 129 21.06 1.67 2.60
N ALA A 130 20.51 1.33 3.77
CA ALA A 130 19.50 0.27 3.90
C ALA A 130 18.12 0.74 3.40
N ALA A 131 17.41 -0.08 2.62
CA ALA A 131 16.03 0.20 2.21
C ALA A 131 15.03 -0.37 3.22
N GLY A 132 13.97 0.38 3.52
CA GLY A 132 12.94 0.02 4.50
C GLY A 132 11.63 -0.46 3.87
N ILE A 133 10.82 -1.15 4.67
CA ILE A 133 9.42 -1.48 4.35
C ILE A 133 8.51 -0.66 5.27
N TYR A 134 7.41 -0.14 4.76
CA TYR A 134 6.46 0.69 5.52
C TYR A 134 5.03 0.39 5.11
N GLY A 135 4.09 0.60 6.03
CA GLY A 135 2.66 0.49 5.78
C GLY A 135 2.06 1.84 5.41
N LEU A 136 0.90 1.82 4.79
CA LEU A 136 0.13 3.03 4.46
C LEU A 136 -1.30 2.94 4.96
N ASP A 137 -1.80 1.74 5.21
CA ASP A 137 -3.22 1.47 5.39
C ASP A 137 -3.71 1.77 6.82
N LEU A 138 -5.02 1.98 6.96
CA LEU A 138 -5.63 2.59 8.14
C LEU A 138 -6.27 1.60 9.12
N TYR A 139 -6.38 0.32 8.74
CA TYR A 139 -7.29 -0.61 9.42
C TYR A 139 -6.79 -1.04 10.81
N SER A 140 -5.51 -0.83 11.11
CA SER A 140 -4.84 -1.27 12.34
C SER A 140 -5.01 -0.34 13.56
N MET A 141 -6.20 0.24 13.76
CA MET A 141 -6.46 1.19 14.86
C MET A 141 -5.96 0.68 16.23
N HIS A 142 -6.41 -0.49 16.66
CA HIS A 142 -6.07 -1.02 17.99
C HIS A 142 -4.59 -1.36 18.15
N ARG A 143 -3.99 -1.99 17.14
CA ARG A 143 -2.55 -2.27 17.09
C ARG A 143 -1.71 -0.99 17.07
N SER A 144 -2.25 0.08 16.51
CA SER A 144 -1.62 1.41 16.49
C SER A 144 -1.70 2.09 17.86
N ILE A 145 -2.84 1.96 18.56
CA ILE A 145 -2.97 2.37 19.97
C ILE A 145 -1.91 1.66 20.82
N GLU A 146 -1.82 0.33 20.74
CA GLU A 146 -0.81 -0.47 21.45
C GLU A 146 0.61 0.02 21.14
N SER A 147 0.93 0.27 19.87
CA SER A 147 2.24 0.75 19.44
C SER A 147 2.59 2.12 20.03
N VAL A 148 1.63 3.04 20.13
CA VAL A 148 1.82 4.34 20.78
C VAL A 148 2.06 4.18 22.28
N LEU A 149 1.25 3.36 22.95
CA LEU A 149 1.36 3.11 24.39
C LEU A 149 2.70 2.45 24.74
N ASP A 150 3.13 1.45 23.98
CA ASP A 150 4.41 0.76 24.17
C ASP A 150 5.62 1.69 23.99
N TYR A 151 5.56 2.59 23.00
CA TYR A 151 6.59 3.59 22.80
C TYR A 151 6.64 4.56 23.99
N LEU A 152 5.49 5.08 24.43
CA LEU A 152 5.43 6.03 25.54
C LEU A 152 5.82 5.38 26.87
N GLU A 153 5.45 4.13 27.13
CA GLU A 153 5.81 3.46 28.39
C GLU A 153 7.33 3.37 28.57
N LYS A 154 8.07 3.25 27.46
CA LYS A 154 9.55 3.21 27.47
C LYS A 154 10.18 4.60 27.61
N ASN A 155 9.57 5.64 27.02
CA ASN A 155 10.21 6.94 26.84
C ASN A 155 9.63 8.05 27.74
N ASP A 156 8.35 8.01 28.06
CA ASP A 156 7.64 8.92 28.95
C ASP A 156 6.42 8.20 29.59
N PRO A 157 6.63 7.45 30.69
CA PRO A 157 5.55 6.72 31.38
C PRO A 157 4.41 7.63 31.88
N VAL A 158 4.67 8.91 32.09
CA VAL A 158 3.64 9.87 32.49
C VAL A 158 2.73 10.21 31.31
N ALA A 159 3.31 10.42 30.12
CA ALA A 159 2.53 10.55 28.88
C ALA A 159 1.81 9.26 28.52
N ALA A 160 2.40 8.09 28.79
CA ALA A 160 1.74 6.80 28.55
C ALA A 160 0.43 6.68 29.34
N ARG A 161 0.38 7.12 30.60
CA ARG A 161 -0.86 7.16 31.40
C ARG A 161 -1.92 8.05 30.77
N ARG A 162 -1.57 9.29 30.40
CA ARG A 162 -2.51 10.20 29.72
C ARG A 162 -3.02 9.61 28.39
N ALA A 163 -2.14 8.96 27.63
CA ALA A 163 -2.51 8.32 26.37
C ALA A 163 -3.49 7.15 26.59
N ARG A 164 -3.32 6.35 27.65
CA ARG A 164 -4.28 5.31 28.03
C ARG A 164 -5.65 5.91 28.36
N ASP A 165 -5.68 6.98 29.14
CA ASP A 165 -6.93 7.65 29.51
C ASP A 165 -7.67 8.17 28.26
N ARG A 166 -6.94 8.82 27.33
CA ARG A 166 -7.49 9.30 26.06
C ARG A 166 -8.01 8.17 25.16
N TYR A 167 -7.25 7.08 25.02
CA TYR A 167 -7.67 5.95 24.19
C TYR A 167 -8.72 5.02 24.85
N GLY A 168 -9.01 5.19 26.14
CA GLY A 168 -9.97 4.38 26.89
C GLY A 168 -11.39 4.40 26.30
N CYS A 169 -11.74 5.44 25.55
CA CYS A 169 -13.03 5.54 24.87
C CYS A 169 -13.27 4.42 23.81
N PHE A 170 -12.19 3.81 23.30
CA PHE A 170 -12.22 2.68 22.36
C PHE A 170 -12.27 1.30 23.02
N GLU A 171 -12.06 1.19 24.34
CA GLU A 171 -11.84 -0.08 25.05
C GLU A 171 -12.98 -1.10 24.82
N HIS A 172 -14.21 -0.59 24.71
CA HIS A 172 -15.42 -1.39 24.48
C HIS A 172 -15.57 -1.92 23.04
N PHE A 173 -14.69 -1.51 22.12
CA PHE A 173 -14.73 -1.84 20.69
C PHE A 173 -13.42 -2.47 20.19
N SER A 174 -12.60 -2.99 21.11
CA SER A 174 -11.25 -3.53 20.88
C SER A 174 -11.14 -4.66 19.86
N VAL A 175 -12.24 -5.37 19.57
CA VAL A 175 -12.24 -6.51 18.63
C VAL A 175 -12.60 -6.08 17.20
N GLU A 176 -13.56 -5.15 17.06
CA GLU A 176 -14.09 -4.71 15.76
C GLU A 176 -14.28 -3.18 15.76
N PRO A 177 -13.35 -2.42 15.16
CA PRO A 177 -13.46 -0.96 15.11
C PRO A 177 -14.73 -0.45 14.40
N GLN A 178 -15.36 -1.28 13.54
CA GLN A 178 -16.65 -0.97 12.93
C GLN A 178 -17.75 -0.79 13.98
N LEU A 179 -17.67 -1.48 15.12
CA LEU A 179 -18.62 -1.33 16.22
C LEU A 179 -18.52 0.04 16.89
N TYR A 180 -17.33 0.67 16.89
CA TYR A 180 -17.16 2.04 17.35
C TYR A 180 -17.95 3.02 16.47
N GLY A 181 -17.81 2.90 15.14
CA GLY A 181 -18.58 3.69 14.19
C GLY A 181 -20.09 3.51 14.34
N HIS A 182 -20.54 2.26 14.49
CA HIS A 182 -21.94 1.98 14.72
C HIS A 182 -22.45 2.61 16.03
N ALA A 183 -21.68 2.52 17.12
CA ALA A 183 -22.08 3.06 18.41
C ALA A 183 -22.15 4.60 18.42
N THR A 184 -21.22 5.27 17.74
CA THR A 184 -21.22 6.73 17.64
C THR A 184 -22.35 7.24 16.76
N VAL A 185 -22.50 6.69 15.55
CA VAL A 185 -23.46 7.19 14.55
C VAL A 185 -24.89 6.75 14.84
N ILE A 186 -25.11 5.49 15.22
CA ILE A 186 -26.46 4.93 15.39
C ILE A 186 -26.93 5.03 16.84
N ARG A 187 -26.02 4.89 17.82
CA ARG A 187 -26.38 4.88 19.25
C ARG A 187 -26.07 6.20 19.97
N GLY A 188 -25.59 7.22 19.27
CA GLY A 188 -25.34 8.55 19.81
C GLY A 188 -24.26 8.59 20.90
N LYS A 189 -23.32 7.62 20.90
CA LYS A 189 -22.14 7.68 21.77
C LYS A 189 -21.28 8.88 21.36
N GLU A 190 -20.77 9.62 22.34
CA GLU A 190 -19.80 10.69 22.09
C GLU A 190 -18.55 10.14 21.37
N PRO A 191 -18.09 10.83 20.31
CA PRO A 191 -16.91 10.40 19.56
C PRO A 191 -15.63 10.68 20.36
N CYS A 192 -14.60 9.86 20.11
CA CYS A 192 -13.25 9.98 20.67
C CYS A 192 -12.39 11.06 19.98
N GLU A 193 -12.99 11.97 19.20
CA GLU A 193 -12.29 12.83 18.25
C GLU A 193 -11.31 13.78 18.96
N ASP A 194 -11.75 14.43 20.03
CA ASP A 194 -10.92 15.38 20.78
C ASP A 194 -9.73 14.67 21.43
N GLU A 195 -9.94 13.47 21.99
CA GLU A 195 -8.92 12.67 22.66
C GLU A 195 -7.82 12.23 21.70
N VAL A 196 -8.17 11.71 20.51
CA VAL A 196 -7.17 11.25 19.53
C VAL A 196 -6.38 12.41 18.92
N VAL A 197 -7.03 13.56 18.70
CA VAL A 197 -6.37 14.78 18.23
C VAL A 197 -5.42 15.30 19.30
N GLU A 198 -5.86 15.40 20.55
CA GLU A 198 -5.02 15.87 21.65
C GLU A 198 -3.79 14.97 21.84
N GLN A 199 -3.96 13.65 21.70
CA GLN A 199 -2.87 12.69 21.77
C GLN A 199 -1.81 12.91 20.69
N LEU A 200 -2.21 13.09 19.42
CA LEU A 200 -1.28 13.40 18.34
C LEU A 200 -0.57 14.74 18.55
N LEU A 201 -1.30 15.78 18.98
CA LEU A 201 -0.73 17.09 19.27
C LEU A 201 0.27 17.06 20.43
N GLU A 202 0.02 16.27 21.48
CA GLU A 202 0.99 16.08 22.57
C GLU A 202 2.29 15.44 22.06
N MET A 203 2.21 14.36 21.27
CA MET A 203 3.39 13.70 20.73
C MET A 203 4.25 14.66 19.89
N ARG A 204 3.62 15.45 19.02
CA ARG A 204 4.31 16.47 18.21
C ARG A 204 4.97 17.55 19.04
N ARG A 205 4.31 18.04 20.11
CA ARG A 205 4.88 19.04 21.01
C ARG A 205 6.12 18.52 21.74
N LYS A 206 6.11 17.24 22.12
CA LYS A 206 7.22 16.57 22.82
C LYS A 206 8.32 16.02 21.90
N TYR A 207 8.21 16.21 20.58
CA TYR A 207 9.18 15.69 19.59
C TYR A 207 10.64 15.90 20.00
N ARG A 208 11.03 17.14 20.35
CA ARG A 208 12.42 17.47 20.69
C ARG A 208 12.89 16.80 21.98
N GLU A 209 11.99 16.62 22.94
CA GLU A 209 12.29 15.99 24.23
C GLU A 209 12.45 14.47 24.05
N LEU A 210 11.56 13.84 23.28
CA LEU A 210 11.50 12.39 23.10
C LEU A 210 12.59 11.85 22.16
N ILE A 211 13.13 12.69 21.27
CA ILE A 211 14.22 12.32 20.34
C ILE A 211 15.60 12.67 20.91
N SER A 212 15.67 13.29 22.10
CA SER A 212 16.92 13.76 22.71
C SER A 212 17.92 12.65 23.08
N ARG A 213 17.60 11.36 22.84
CA ARG A 213 18.46 10.19 23.07
C ARG A 213 18.62 9.37 21.78
N ASP A 214 19.82 8.88 21.52
CA ASP A 214 20.17 7.79 20.57
C ASP A 214 19.94 7.95 19.04
N GLY A 215 20.20 9.16 18.51
CA GLY A 215 20.56 9.31 17.09
C GLY A 215 19.47 8.90 16.08
N ARG A 216 19.83 8.16 15.02
CA ARG A 216 18.91 7.80 13.91
C ARG A 216 17.81 6.83 14.33
N VAL A 217 18.10 5.90 15.24
CA VAL A 217 17.14 4.88 15.66
C VAL A 217 16.00 5.50 16.45
N ALA A 218 16.29 6.37 17.42
CA ALA A 218 15.25 7.04 18.21
C ALA A 218 14.33 7.92 17.35
N LYS A 219 14.86 8.58 16.31
CA LYS A 219 14.06 9.33 15.33
C LYS A 219 13.05 8.44 14.60
N GLU A 220 13.45 7.23 14.26
CA GLU A 220 12.61 6.29 13.51
C GLU A 220 11.57 5.60 14.38
N GLU A 221 11.93 5.29 15.63
CA GLU A 221 10.99 4.81 16.65
C GLU A 221 9.93 5.86 16.97
N PHE A 222 10.35 7.12 17.17
CA PHE A 222 9.41 8.22 17.37
C PHE A 222 8.52 8.41 16.13
N PHE A 223 9.11 8.43 14.93
CA PHE A 223 8.37 8.60 13.68
C PHE A 223 7.28 7.52 13.53
N SER A 224 7.61 6.27 13.83
CA SER A 224 6.65 5.17 13.84
C SER A 224 5.53 5.38 14.86
N ALA A 225 5.86 5.80 16.09
CA ALA A 225 4.86 6.09 17.10
C ALA A 225 3.94 7.25 16.69
N GLU A 226 4.48 8.30 16.06
CA GLU A 226 3.68 9.41 15.53
C GLU A 226 2.77 8.97 14.38
N GLN A 227 3.25 8.15 13.44
CA GLN A 227 2.40 7.63 12.35
C GLN A 227 1.26 6.77 12.91
N ASN A 228 1.51 5.97 13.95
CA ASN A 228 0.45 5.22 14.63
C ASN A 228 -0.56 6.15 15.31
N ALA A 229 -0.13 7.23 15.99
CA ALA A 229 -1.06 8.19 16.58
C ALA A 229 -1.92 8.91 15.54
N ARG A 230 -1.32 9.28 14.39
CA ARG A 230 -2.07 9.83 13.25
C ARG A 230 -3.06 8.82 12.67
N LEU A 231 -2.65 7.56 12.53
CA LEU A 231 -3.51 6.49 12.07
C LEU A 231 -4.73 6.36 12.99
N VAL A 232 -4.55 6.37 14.32
CA VAL A 232 -5.67 6.31 15.26
C VAL A 232 -6.64 7.48 15.06
N MET A 233 -6.12 8.70 14.90
CA MET A 233 -6.93 9.89 14.59
C MET A 233 -7.71 9.75 13.28
N ASN A 234 -7.06 9.32 12.19
CA ASN A 234 -7.73 9.16 10.89
C ASN A 234 -8.70 7.98 10.90
N ALA A 235 -8.38 6.91 11.63
CA ALA A 235 -9.22 5.73 11.75
C ALA A 235 -10.49 6.00 12.56
N GLU A 236 -10.40 6.83 13.61
CA GLU A 236 -11.56 7.33 14.36
C GLU A 236 -12.59 7.94 13.39
N ARG A 237 -12.13 8.89 12.57
CA ARG A 237 -12.96 9.58 11.57
C ARG A 237 -13.49 8.62 10.51
N TYR A 238 -12.64 7.71 10.02
CA TYR A 238 -13.03 6.70 9.02
C TYR A 238 -14.16 5.80 9.51
N TYR A 239 -14.03 5.22 10.70
CA TYR A 239 -15.05 4.27 11.19
C TYR A 239 -16.38 4.95 11.48
N ARG A 240 -16.40 6.23 11.86
CA ARG A 240 -17.64 7.02 11.89
C ARG A 240 -18.23 7.22 10.50
N ALA A 241 -17.43 7.69 9.55
CA ALA A 241 -17.89 7.98 8.18
C ALA A 241 -18.44 6.73 7.45
N MET A 242 -17.95 5.53 7.80
CA MET A 242 -18.45 4.26 7.25
C MET A 242 -19.97 4.08 7.39
N PHE A 243 -20.63 4.75 8.35
CA PHE A 243 -22.07 4.69 8.58
C PHE A 243 -22.85 5.89 7.99
N HIS A 244 -22.18 6.85 7.36
CA HIS A 244 -22.77 8.04 6.73
C HIS A 244 -22.80 7.99 5.19
N GLY A 245 -21.89 7.26 4.54
CA GLY A 245 -21.86 7.08 3.08
C GLY A 245 -20.62 6.32 2.59
N ARG A 246 -20.73 5.61 1.45
CA ARG A 246 -19.62 4.80 0.88
C ARG A 246 -18.43 5.66 0.44
N ASP A 247 -18.68 6.69 -0.36
CA ASP A 247 -17.65 7.51 -1.01
C ASP A 247 -16.78 8.28 0.00
N GLU A 248 -17.38 8.73 1.11
CA GLU A 248 -16.66 9.42 2.19
C GLU A 248 -15.59 8.53 2.83
N SER A 249 -15.94 7.28 3.14
CA SER A 249 -14.99 6.33 3.74
C SER A 249 -13.84 5.97 2.80
N TRP A 250 -14.11 5.82 1.50
CA TRP A 250 -13.08 5.54 0.50
C TRP A 250 -12.06 6.69 0.44
N ASN A 251 -12.55 7.92 0.30
CA ASN A 251 -11.70 9.10 0.22
C ASN A 251 -10.85 9.31 1.48
N LEU A 252 -11.41 9.02 2.67
CA LEU A 252 -10.66 9.09 3.93
C LEU A 252 -9.50 8.07 3.96
N ARG A 253 -9.72 6.85 3.47
CA ARG A 253 -8.69 5.81 3.41
C ARG A 253 -7.54 6.19 2.47
N ASP A 254 -7.86 6.59 1.25
CA ASP A 254 -6.82 6.95 0.27
C ASP A 254 -6.13 8.27 0.63
N SER A 255 -6.83 9.21 1.25
CA SER A 255 -6.21 10.42 1.82
C SER A 255 -5.24 10.09 2.94
N HIS A 256 -5.60 9.18 3.86
CA HIS A 256 -4.69 8.72 4.90
C HIS A 256 -3.43 8.05 4.31
N MET A 257 -3.60 7.13 3.35
CA MET A 257 -2.45 6.50 2.68
C MET A 257 -1.51 7.53 2.05
N PHE A 258 -2.07 8.56 1.41
CA PHE A 258 -1.29 9.63 0.82
C PHE A 258 -0.63 10.57 1.86
N GLU A 259 -1.31 10.90 2.96
CA GLU A 259 -0.74 11.65 4.08
C GLU A 259 0.46 10.89 4.69
N THR A 260 0.29 9.60 4.98
CA THR A 260 1.35 8.74 5.53
C THR A 260 2.54 8.65 4.57
N LEU A 261 2.29 8.55 3.26
CA LEU A 261 3.34 8.59 2.24
C LEU A 261 4.10 9.93 2.25
N ASN A 262 3.40 11.05 2.43
CA ASN A 262 4.01 12.37 2.47
C ASN A 262 4.91 12.57 3.69
N GLU A 263 4.48 12.06 4.84
CA GLU A 263 5.30 12.02 6.05
C GLU A 263 6.52 11.11 5.87
N LEU A 264 6.37 9.98 5.18
CA LEU A 264 7.48 9.09 4.84
C LEU A 264 8.50 9.77 3.93
N PHE A 265 8.07 10.51 2.91
CA PHE A 265 8.98 11.32 2.10
C PHE A 265 9.71 12.36 2.95
N ALA A 266 9.02 13.09 3.83
CA ALA A 266 9.64 14.09 4.68
C ALA A 266 10.67 13.46 5.65
N HIS A 267 10.39 12.25 6.14
CA HIS A 267 11.27 11.50 7.02
C HIS A 267 12.54 10.99 6.32
N LEU A 268 12.42 10.55 5.06
CA LEU A 268 13.51 9.90 4.33
C LEU A 268 14.30 10.88 3.45
N ASP A 269 15.63 10.83 3.57
CA ASP A 269 16.60 11.60 2.77
C ASP A 269 16.21 13.09 2.58
N SER A 270 15.64 13.69 3.63
CA SER A 270 15.18 15.08 3.63
C SER A 270 14.20 15.41 2.49
N GLY A 271 13.30 14.49 2.14
CA GLY A 271 12.34 14.68 1.04
C GLY A 271 12.80 14.19 -0.33
N ASN A 272 14.05 13.74 -0.46
CA ASN A 272 14.63 13.34 -1.75
C ASN A 272 14.66 11.82 -1.98
N ALA A 273 14.20 11.04 -1.01
CA ALA A 273 14.16 9.59 -1.14
C ALA A 273 13.28 9.16 -2.33
N LYS A 274 13.63 8.02 -2.92
CA LYS A 274 12.83 7.37 -3.95
C LYS A 274 12.08 6.20 -3.34
N ILE A 275 10.76 6.14 -3.57
CA ILE A 275 9.85 5.22 -2.89
C ILE A 275 9.07 4.41 -3.92
N VAL A 276 9.02 3.10 -3.71
CA VAL A 276 8.13 2.19 -4.44
C VAL A 276 6.86 2.00 -3.62
N ILE A 277 5.68 2.04 -4.24
CA ILE A 277 4.39 1.80 -3.58
C ILE A 277 3.78 0.53 -4.16
N TRP A 278 3.37 -0.40 -3.31
CA TRP A 278 2.59 -1.59 -3.70
C TRP A 278 1.20 -1.51 -3.11
N ALA A 279 0.20 -1.46 -3.98
CA ALA A 279 -1.21 -1.48 -3.61
C ALA A 279 -2.02 -2.01 -4.80
N HIS A 280 -3.32 -2.24 -4.60
CA HIS A 280 -4.20 -2.62 -5.70
C HIS A 280 -4.27 -1.53 -6.78
N ASN A 281 -4.53 -1.91 -8.03
CA ASN A 281 -4.71 -0.97 -9.16
C ASN A 281 -5.76 0.12 -8.85
N SER A 282 -6.80 -0.20 -8.08
CA SER A 282 -7.85 0.74 -7.66
C SER A 282 -7.28 1.91 -6.85
N HIS A 283 -6.22 1.69 -6.08
CA HIS A 283 -5.55 2.73 -5.30
C HIS A 283 -4.50 3.48 -6.13
N LEU A 284 -3.85 2.84 -7.10
CA LEU A 284 -2.67 3.39 -7.80
C LEU A 284 -2.93 3.91 -9.22
N GLY A 285 -4.13 3.68 -9.77
CA GLY A 285 -4.58 4.31 -11.02
C GLY A 285 -4.80 5.82 -10.87
N ASP A 286 -5.27 6.49 -11.92
CA ASP A 286 -5.72 7.89 -11.82
C ASP A 286 -7.25 7.90 -11.75
N ALA A 287 -7.82 8.13 -10.57
CA ALA A 287 -9.28 8.08 -10.37
C ALA A 287 -10.05 9.03 -11.30
N ARG A 288 -9.44 10.14 -11.76
CA ARG A 288 -10.05 11.08 -12.70
C ARG A 288 -10.35 10.46 -14.07
N ALA A 289 -9.65 9.38 -14.42
CA ALA A 289 -9.80 8.65 -15.67
C ALA A 289 -10.64 7.37 -15.52
N THR A 290 -11.33 7.19 -14.39
CA THR A 290 -12.18 6.02 -14.13
C THR A 290 -13.56 6.45 -13.64
N GLU A 291 -14.46 5.48 -13.46
CA GLU A 291 -15.79 5.71 -12.87
C GLU A 291 -15.75 6.26 -11.43
N MET A 292 -14.60 6.17 -10.75
CA MET A 292 -14.39 6.74 -9.41
C MET A 292 -14.62 8.25 -9.41
N SER A 293 -14.15 8.96 -10.45
CA SER A 293 -14.37 10.40 -10.64
C SER A 293 -15.85 10.78 -10.59
N ALA A 294 -16.70 9.99 -11.24
CA ALA A 294 -18.15 10.24 -11.30
C ALA A 294 -18.84 10.03 -9.94
N ARG A 295 -18.22 9.26 -9.03
CA ARG A 295 -18.67 9.06 -7.64
C ARG A 295 -18.05 10.05 -6.66
N GLY A 296 -17.22 10.98 -7.15
CA GLY A 296 -16.45 11.87 -6.29
C GLY A 296 -15.36 11.16 -5.48
N GLU A 297 -14.98 9.94 -5.90
CA GLU A 297 -13.92 9.15 -5.28
C GLU A 297 -12.54 9.60 -5.81
N LEU A 298 -11.57 9.74 -4.91
CA LEU A 298 -10.15 9.93 -5.22
C LEU A 298 -9.36 8.67 -4.94
N ASN A 299 -8.11 8.61 -5.41
CA ASN A 299 -7.20 7.54 -5.02
C ASN A 299 -5.75 8.01 -4.85
N VAL A 300 -4.92 7.17 -4.23
CA VAL A 300 -3.49 7.45 -3.99
C VAL A 300 -2.77 7.81 -5.29
N GLY A 301 -3.05 7.11 -6.38
CA GLY A 301 -2.40 7.34 -7.67
C GLY A 301 -2.70 8.71 -8.27
N GLN A 302 -3.94 9.20 -8.16
CA GLN A 302 -4.29 10.58 -8.50
C GLN A 302 -3.51 11.57 -7.63
N LEU A 303 -3.57 11.43 -6.30
CA LEU A 303 -2.94 12.36 -5.36
C LEU A 303 -1.42 12.43 -5.55
N VAL A 304 -0.78 11.27 -5.78
CA VAL A 304 0.64 11.18 -6.12
C VAL A 304 0.94 11.89 -7.45
N ARG A 305 0.14 11.71 -8.49
CA ARG A 305 0.33 12.42 -9.77
C ARG A 305 0.18 13.93 -9.61
N GLU A 306 -0.79 14.39 -8.82
CA GLU A 306 -1.00 15.82 -8.58
C GLU A 306 0.18 16.46 -7.84
N ARG A 307 0.77 15.77 -6.85
CA ARG A 307 1.93 16.27 -6.09
C ARG A 307 3.27 16.14 -6.82
N PHE A 308 3.50 14.99 -7.47
CA PHE A 308 4.82 14.66 -8.03
C PHE A 308 4.92 14.92 -9.53
N GLY A 309 3.80 15.07 -10.24
CA GLY A 309 3.76 15.27 -11.69
C GLY A 309 4.55 14.18 -12.42
N ARG A 310 5.51 14.59 -13.26
CA ARG A 310 6.38 13.68 -14.01
C ARG A 310 7.36 12.86 -13.15
N ARG A 311 7.48 13.17 -11.85
CA ARG A 311 8.29 12.38 -10.90
C ARG A 311 7.52 11.19 -10.32
N ALA A 312 6.29 10.94 -10.76
CA ALA A 312 5.53 9.72 -10.49
C ALA A 312 5.48 8.82 -11.73
N TYR A 313 5.61 7.51 -11.53
CA TYR A 313 5.49 6.52 -12.59
C TYR A 313 4.62 5.34 -12.14
N GLY A 314 3.55 5.05 -12.87
CA GLY A 314 2.61 3.98 -12.55
C GLY A 314 2.81 2.74 -13.41
N ILE A 315 2.75 1.57 -12.79
CA ILE A 315 2.80 0.25 -13.43
C ILE A 315 1.54 -0.48 -13.02
N GLY A 316 0.59 -0.63 -13.93
CA GLY A 316 -0.65 -1.38 -13.72
C GLY A 316 -0.54 -2.80 -14.24
N PHE A 317 -1.29 -3.72 -13.61
CA PHE A 317 -1.33 -5.12 -14.00
C PHE A 317 -2.71 -5.49 -14.53
N SER A 318 -2.79 -6.52 -15.36
CA SER A 318 -4.06 -7.17 -15.68
C SER A 318 -3.81 -8.65 -16.03
N THR A 319 -4.86 -9.47 -16.01
CA THR A 319 -4.81 -10.86 -16.45
C THR A 319 -6.14 -11.28 -17.07
N TYR A 320 -6.05 -12.13 -18.10
CA TYR A 320 -7.22 -12.65 -18.79
C TYR A 320 -7.92 -13.76 -17.99
N SER A 321 -7.16 -14.74 -17.50
CA SER A 321 -7.70 -15.92 -16.82
C SER A 321 -6.65 -16.52 -15.88
N GLY A 322 -7.01 -17.57 -15.15
CA GLY A 322 -6.08 -18.28 -14.25
C GLY A 322 -6.76 -18.61 -12.93
N THR A 323 -5.97 -18.64 -11.85
CA THR A 323 -6.45 -18.81 -10.49
C THR A 323 -5.94 -17.70 -9.58
N VAL A 324 -6.67 -17.46 -8.50
CA VAL A 324 -6.39 -16.42 -7.50
C VAL A 324 -6.71 -16.96 -6.12
N THR A 325 -5.93 -16.59 -5.11
CA THR A 325 -6.30 -16.80 -3.70
C THR A 325 -7.27 -15.70 -3.25
N ALA A 326 -8.48 -16.08 -2.87
CA ALA A 326 -9.53 -15.20 -2.34
C ALA A 326 -10.45 -15.98 -1.38
N ALA A 327 -11.24 -15.30 -0.55
CA ALA A 327 -12.23 -15.95 0.32
C ALA A 327 -13.65 -15.84 -0.24
N SER A 328 -14.60 -16.66 0.19
CA SER A 328 -16.01 -16.48 -0.21
C SER A 328 -16.75 -15.38 0.55
N ASP A 329 -16.28 -15.07 1.76
CA ASP A 329 -16.83 -14.02 2.61
C ASP A 329 -15.69 -13.32 3.37
N TRP A 330 -15.99 -12.14 3.89
CA TRP A 330 -15.04 -11.40 4.73
C TRP A 330 -14.70 -12.20 5.99
N GLY A 331 -13.41 -12.37 6.29
CA GLY A 331 -12.96 -13.23 7.39
C GLY A 331 -13.01 -14.73 7.11
N GLY A 332 -13.47 -15.14 5.92
CA GLY A 332 -13.50 -16.54 5.48
C GLY A 332 -12.10 -17.13 5.22
N PRO A 333 -12.00 -18.46 5.04
CA PRO A 333 -10.75 -19.12 4.73
C PRO A 333 -10.23 -18.73 3.33
N ALA A 334 -8.92 -18.82 3.15
CA ALA A 334 -8.30 -18.64 1.84
C ALA A 334 -8.65 -19.81 0.91
N GLU A 335 -9.17 -19.50 -0.28
CA GLU A 335 -9.53 -20.49 -1.30
C GLU A 335 -8.79 -20.18 -2.61
N ARG A 336 -8.39 -21.22 -3.33
CA ARG A 336 -7.93 -21.07 -4.72
C ARG A 336 -9.15 -21.02 -5.63
N LYS A 337 -9.50 -19.82 -6.10
CA LYS A 337 -10.64 -19.58 -6.99
C LYS A 337 -10.20 -19.45 -8.44
N ARG A 338 -11.11 -19.77 -9.36
CA ARG A 338 -10.89 -19.61 -10.80
C ARG A 338 -11.27 -18.19 -11.23
N VAL A 339 -10.35 -17.51 -11.89
CA VAL A 339 -10.61 -16.21 -12.49
C VAL A 339 -11.48 -16.40 -13.73
N ARG A 340 -12.61 -15.71 -13.80
CA ARG A 340 -13.43 -15.67 -15.03
C ARG A 340 -12.56 -15.13 -16.18
N PRO A 341 -12.63 -15.68 -17.41
CA PRO A 341 -12.01 -15.07 -18.58
C PRO A 341 -12.37 -13.58 -18.73
N GLY A 342 -11.56 -12.83 -19.49
CA GLY A 342 -11.85 -11.45 -19.87
C GLY A 342 -13.27 -11.30 -20.41
N LEU A 343 -13.98 -10.26 -19.98
CA LEU A 343 -15.34 -10.01 -20.45
C LEU A 343 -15.29 -9.39 -21.84
N ARG A 344 -16.34 -9.61 -22.63
CA ARG A 344 -16.48 -8.94 -23.92
C ARG A 344 -16.42 -7.42 -23.76
N GLY A 345 -15.59 -6.76 -24.55
CA GLY A 345 -15.35 -5.31 -24.49
C GLY A 345 -14.37 -4.87 -23.40
N SER A 346 -13.72 -5.80 -22.69
CA SER A 346 -12.74 -5.46 -21.65
C SER A 346 -11.32 -5.31 -22.22
N TYR A 347 -10.45 -4.63 -21.48
CA TYR A 347 -9.02 -4.58 -21.81
C TYR A 347 -8.40 -5.98 -21.83
N GLU A 348 -8.85 -6.87 -20.94
CA GLU A 348 -8.38 -8.26 -20.89
C GLU A 348 -8.72 -9.04 -22.17
N GLU A 349 -9.90 -8.85 -22.76
CA GLU A 349 -10.25 -9.47 -24.04
C GLU A 349 -9.33 -8.96 -25.17
N LEU A 350 -9.12 -7.65 -25.23
CA LEU A 350 -8.23 -7.02 -26.20
C LEU A 350 -6.79 -7.53 -26.07
N PHE A 351 -6.25 -7.54 -24.85
CA PHE A 351 -4.90 -8.01 -24.58
C PHE A 351 -4.74 -9.50 -24.85
N HIS A 352 -5.75 -10.31 -24.56
CA HIS A 352 -5.72 -11.75 -24.87
C HIS A 352 -5.71 -12.02 -26.37
N ALA A 353 -6.47 -11.25 -27.16
CA ALA A 353 -6.54 -11.38 -28.62
C ALA A 353 -5.20 -11.07 -29.33
N THR A 354 -4.24 -10.45 -28.64
CA THR A 354 -2.87 -10.28 -29.17
C THR A 354 -2.17 -11.62 -29.39
N GLY A 355 -2.56 -12.68 -28.68
CA GLY A 355 -1.88 -13.98 -28.72
C GLY A 355 -0.50 -14.01 -28.04
N ILE A 356 -0.08 -12.90 -27.41
CA ILE A 356 1.18 -12.85 -26.66
C ILE A 356 0.91 -13.28 -25.21
N PRO A 357 1.55 -14.34 -24.68
CA PRO A 357 1.23 -14.88 -23.35
C PRO A 357 1.42 -13.90 -22.19
N ALA A 358 2.49 -13.10 -22.24
CA ALA A 358 2.80 -12.07 -21.26
C ALA A 358 3.58 -10.94 -21.95
N PHE A 359 3.19 -9.70 -21.70
CA PHE A 359 3.84 -8.53 -22.27
C PHE A 359 3.58 -7.30 -21.41
N TRP A 360 4.33 -6.24 -21.68
CA TRP A 360 4.02 -4.91 -21.17
C TRP A 360 3.91 -3.91 -22.31
N LEU A 361 3.17 -2.82 -22.05
CA LEU A 361 2.98 -1.69 -22.96
C LEU A 361 3.43 -0.42 -22.27
N SER A 362 4.10 0.45 -23.03
CA SER A 362 4.46 1.78 -22.55
C SER A 362 3.33 2.76 -22.84
N LEU A 363 2.54 3.11 -21.82
CA LEU A 363 1.48 4.13 -21.98
C LEU A 363 2.03 5.57 -22.01
N ALA A 364 3.36 5.74 -21.91
CA ALA A 364 4.03 7.03 -22.05
C ALA A 364 4.30 7.38 -23.52
N GLU A 365 4.20 6.41 -24.43
CA GLU A 365 4.39 6.61 -25.87
C GLU A 365 3.13 7.24 -26.48
N GLN A 366 3.31 8.08 -27.51
CA GLN A 366 2.22 8.71 -28.23
C GLN A 366 2.16 8.09 -29.63
N ASP A 367 1.37 7.02 -29.75
CA ASP A 367 1.23 6.24 -30.98
C ASP A 367 -0.20 5.72 -31.15
N GLU A 368 -0.42 4.95 -32.20
CA GLU A 368 -1.73 4.36 -32.50
C GLU A 368 -2.24 3.44 -31.38
N SER A 369 -1.33 2.73 -30.68
CA SER A 369 -1.70 1.82 -29.59
C SER A 369 -2.20 2.60 -28.37
N THR A 370 -1.54 3.70 -28.00
CA THR A 370 -1.98 4.50 -26.86
C THR A 370 -3.24 5.30 -27.19
N ALA A 371 -3.40 5.78 -28.43
CA ALA A 371 -4.65 6.37 -28.89
C ALA A 371 -5.82 5.37 -28.84
N LEU A 372 -5.59 4.11 -29.22
CA LEU A 372 -6.59 3.04 -29.13
C LEU A 372 -6.98 2.74 -27.66
N LEU A 373 -6.02 2.78 -26.73
CA LEU A 373 -6.23 2.54 -25.30
C LEU A 373 -6.89 3.70 -24.55
N MET A 374 -7.09 4.86 -25.19
CA MET A 374 -7.91 5.93 -24.62
C MET A 374 -9.42 5.64 -24.66
N ASN A 375 -9.85 4.64 -25.44
CA ASN A 375 -11.26 4.25 -25.51
C ASN A 375 -11.68 3.55 -24.22
N GLU A 376 -12.84 3.96 -23.68
CA GLU A 376 -13.42 3.36 -22.48
C GLU A 376 -13.68 1.86 -22.69
N ARG A 377 -13.17 1.04 -21.77
CA ARG A 377 -13.35 -0.41 -21.74
C ARG A 377 -13.48 -0.87 -20.30
N LEU A 378 -14.13 -2.03 -20.11
CA LEU A 378 -14.14 -2.69 -18.81
C LEU A 378 -12.71 -3.08 -18.43
N GLN A 379 -12.37 -2.94 -17.14
CA GLN A 379 -11.13 -3.43 -16.58
C GLN A 379 -11.41 -4.26 -15.34
N ARG A 380 -10.71 -5.38 -15.20
CA ARG A 380 -10.88 -6.25 -14.03
C ARG A 380 -10.22 -5.67 -12.78
N ALA A 381 -10.95 -5.78 -11.68
CA ALA A 381 -10.45 -5.60 -10.32
C ALA A 381 -10.94 -6.78 -9.47
N ILE A 382 -10.04 -7.50 -8.81
CA ILE A 382 -10.38 -8.61 -7.90
C ILE A 382 -9.86 -8.26 -6.52
N GLY A 383 -10.78 -8.09 -5.57
CA GLY A 383 -10.42 -7.86 -4.17
C GLY A 383 -10.01 -9.16 -3.47
N VAL A 384 -10.28 -9.20 -2.17
CA VAL A 384 -9.92 -10.32 -1.29
C VAL A 384 -11.03 -11.38 -1.20
N ILE A 385 -12.18 -11.14 -1.84
CA ILE A 385 -13.38 -11.99 -1.89
C ILE A 385 -13.69 -12.43 -3.33
#